data_AF-A0A959XAN0-F1
#
_entry.id   AF-A0A959XAN0-F1
#
_cell.length_a   1.000
_cell.length_b   1.000
_cell.length_c   1.000
_cell.angle_alpha   90.00
_cell.angle_beta   90.00
_cell.angle_gamma   90.00
#
_symmetry.space_group_name_H-M   'P 1'
#
loop_
_entity.id
_entity.type
_entity.pdbx_description
1 polymer ?
#
loop_
_entity_poly.entity_id
_entity_poly.type
_entity_poly.pdbx_seq_one_letter_code
_entity_poly.pdbx_strand_id
1 'polypeptide(L)'
;MPTARQLIVLLVGCCSLGLGVGLLLTADLGADGYSTLITGLSLSTGLAWGVVSVIVAVLFLVLAFVRGLTPGVGTVAQVGVVSATVPLTMHWLDTPASLVGQVMMLVLAFPLLAAGIAGYLGSHTGAGPTEAAALAWDPPIPFKWSYSAVQFGGALVGWFGGATVGLATIAVIALLGPAVTLAGSLLRLDVHQHNRHDV
;
A
#
# COMPACT_ATOMS: atom_id res chain seq x y z
N MET A 1 15.20 17.80 7.12
CA MET A 1 15.59 16.94 5.98
C MET A 1 15.84 15.54 6.51
N PRO A 2 15.44 14.47 5.80
CA PRO A 2 15.61 13.10 6.29
C PRO A 2 17.10 12.73 6.38
N THR A 3 17.45 11.94 7.38
CA THR A 3 18.82 11.40 7.54
C THR A 3 19.10 10.31 6.51
N ALA A 4 20.37 10.03 6.23
CA ALA A 4 20.76 8.94 5.33
C ALA A 4 20.17 7.59 5.80
N ARG A 5 20.16 7.33 7.11
CA ARG A 5 19.53 6.14 7.69
C ARG A 5 18.04 6.06 7.36
N GLN A 6 17.29 7.16 7.53
CA GLN A 6 15.86 7.20 7.21
C GLN A 6 15.60 6.97 5.73
N LEU A 7 16.43 7.54 4.84
CA LEU A 7 16.31 7.32 3.39
C LEU A 7 16.57 5.87 3.00
N ILE A 8 17.58 5.22 3.58
CA ILE A 8 17.86 3.80 3.31
C ILE A 8 16.70 2.93 3.79
N VAL A 9 16.21 3.15 5.01
CA VAL A 9 15.08 2.40 5.58
C VAL A 9 13.82 2.61 4.74
N LEU A 10 13.55 3.84 4.31
CA LEU A 10 12.45 4.19 3.42
C LEU A 10 12.56 3.43 2.08
N LEU A 11 13.69 3.53 1.37
CA LEU A 11 13.84 2.93 0.05
C LEU A 11 13.77 1.40 0.11
N VAL A 12 14.44 0.79 1.09
CA VAL A 12 14.36 -0.68 1.31
C VAL A 12 12.93 -1.09 1.64
N GLY A 13 12.23 -0.33 2.49
CA GLY A 13 10.82 -0.55 2.81
C GLY A 13 9.93 -0.44 1.57
N CYS A 14 10.10 0.60 0.75
CA CYS A 14 9.31 0.79 -0.47
C CYS A 14 9.58 -0.30 -1.53
N CYS A 15 10.83 -0.75 -1.69
CA CYS A 15 11.14 -1.88 -2.57
C CYS A 15 10.51 -3.18 -2.05
N SER A 16 10.62 -3.47 -0.75
CA SER A 16 9.99 -4.63 -0.13
C SER A 16 8.46 -4.59 -0.30
N LEU A 17 7.85 -3.42 -0.10
CA LEU A 17 6.43 -3.20 -0.30
C LEU A 17 6.02 -3.46 -1.75
N GLY A 18 6.77 -2.91 -2.72
CA GLY A 18 6.50 -3.12 -4.13
C GLY A 18 6.64 -4.58 -4.57
N LEU A 19 7.66 -5.29 -4.09
CA LEU A 19 7.81 -6.73 -4.32
C LEU A 19 6.64 -7.51 -3.72
N GLY A 20 6.26 -7.19 -2.48
CA GLY A 20 5.13 -7.81 -1.79
C GLY A 20 3.81 -7.59 -2.51
N VAL A 21 3.52 -6.36 -2.95
CA VAL A 21 2.31 -6.03 -3.73
C VAL A 21 2.34 -6.73 -5.09
N GLY A 22 3.50 -6.78 -5.76
CA GLY A 22 3.66 -7.51 -7.02
C GLY A 22 3.32 -8.98 -6.87
N LEU A 23 3.87 -9.66 -5.86
CA LEU A 23 3.54 -11.06 -5.56
C LEU A 23 2.06 -11.24 -5.19
N LEU A 24 1.50 -10.31 -4.40
CA LEU A 24 0.10 -10.34 -4.00
C LEU A 24 -0.83 -10.29 -5.21
N LEU A 25 -0.54 -9.40 -6.17
CA LEU A 25 -1.31 -9.25 -7.40
C LEU A 25 -1.10 -10.43 -8.36
N THR A 26 0.13 -10.90 -8.54
CA THR A 26 0.43 -12.06 -9.39
C THR A 26 -0.20 -13.35 -8.86
N ALA A 27 -0.44 -13.47 -7.56
CA ALA A 27 -1.11 -14.63 -6.97
C ALA A 27 -2.58 -14.76 -7.40
N ASP A 28 -3.22 -13.70 -7.92
CA ASP A 28 -4.62 -13.67 -8.37
C ASP A 28 -5.64 -14.19 -7.34
N LEU A 29 -5.37 -13.93 -6.06
CA LEU A 29 -6.27 -14.25 -4.95
C LEU A 29 -6.95 -13.00 -4.36
N GLY A 30 -6.83 -11.87 -5.07
CA GLY A 30 -7.24 -10.53 -4.64
C GLY A 30 -6.11 -9.72 -3.99
N ALA A 31 -6.41 -8.50 -3.55
CA ALA A 31 -5.44 -7.60 -2.94
C ALA A 31 -6.07 -6.71 -1.86
N ASP A 32 -5.27 -5.79 -1.32
CA ASP A 32 -5.76 -4.71 -0.48
C ASP A 32 -6.61 -3.71 -1.29
N GLY A 33 -7.37 -2.85 -0.61
CA GLY A 33 -8.32 -1.94 -1.25
C GLY A 33 -7.70 -0.95 -2.23
N TYR A 34 -6.50 -0.44 -1.92
CA TYR A 34 -5.79 0.51 -2.77
C TYR A 34 -5.26 -0.18 -4.03
N SER A 35 -4.62 -1.35 -3.89
CA SER A 35 -4.15 -2.12 -5.05
C SER A 35 -5.29 -2.65 -5.91
N THR A 36 -6.43 -2.99 -5.30
CA THR A 36 -7.65 -3.41 -6.01
C THR A 36 -8.22 -2.26 -6.84
N LEU A 37 -8.28 -1.05 -6.28
CA LEU A 37 -8.68 0.17 -7.01
C LEU A 37 -7.81 0.41 -8.24
N ILE A 38 -6.48 0.40 -8.07
CA ILE A 38 -5.53 0.62 -9.18
C ILE A 38 -5.71 -0.46 -10.25
N THR A 39 -5.84 -1.72 -9.84
CA THR A 39 -5.99 -2.85 -10.77
C THR A 39 -7.29 -2.72 -11.58
N GLY A 40 -8.43 -2.42 -10.94
CA GLY A 40 -9.70 -2.27 -11.65
C GLY A 40 -9.72 -1.06 -12.59
N LEU A 41 -9.08 0.04 -12.20
CA LEU A 41 -8.89 1.20 -13.09
C LEU A 41 -7.95 0.88 -14.26
N SER A 42 -6.88 0.10 -14.03
CA SER A 42 -5.97 -0.35 -15.08
C SER A 42 -6.68 -1.25 -16.11
N LEU A 43 -7.49 -2.20 -15.64
CA LEU A 43 -8.28 -3.09 -16.51
C LEU A 43 -9.33 -2.33 -17.32
N SER A 44 -10.03 -1.36 -16.70
CA SER A 44 -11.09 -0.59 -17.38
C SER A 44 -10.58 0.48 -18.34
N THR A 45 -9.42 1.09 -18.06
CA THR A 45 -8.84 2.15 -18.91
C THR A 45 -7.84 1.64 -19.95
N GLY A 46 -7.30 0.42 -19.76
CA GLY A 46 -6.22 -0.13 -20.58
C GLY A 46 -4.84 0.51 -20.32
N LEU A 47 -4.74 1.41 -19.33
CA LEU A 47 -3.47 2.01 -18.93
C LEU A 47 -2.64 1.03 -18.08
N ALA A 48 -1.32 1.12 -18.19
CA ALA A 48 -0.42 0.31 -17.39
C ALA A 48 -0.61 0.54 -15.89
N TRP A 49 -0.56 -0.53 -15.09
CA TRP A 49 -0.79 -0.50 -13.65
C TRP A 49 0.03 0.58 -12.93
N GLY A 50 1.33 0.71 -13.27
CA GLY A 50 2.21 1.72 -12.68
C GLY A 50 1.79 3.17 -12.97
N VAL A 51 1.22 3.43 -14.17
CA VAL A 51 0.70 4.76 -14.52
C VAL A 51 -0.54 5.08 -13.71
N VAL A 52 -1.46 4.12 -13.61
CA VAL A 52 -2.69 4.28 -12.81
C VAL A 52 -2.35 4.45 -11.32
N SER A 53 -1.37 3.70 -10.81
CA SER A 53 -0.86 3.85 -9.43
C SER A 53 -0.41 5.29 -9.15
N VAL A 54 0.39 5.88 -10.04
CA VAL A 54 0.80 7.29 -9.90
C VAL A 54 -0.39 8.24 -9.95
N ILE A 55 -1.33 8.04 -10.88
CA ILE A 55 -2.53 8.90 -11.01
C ILE A 55 -3.37 8.86 -9.73
N VAL A 56 -3.69 7.66 -9.23
CA VAL A 56 -4.48 7.47 -8.02
C VAL A 56 -3.75 8.03 -6.80
N ALA A 57 -2.43 7.82 -6.71
CA ALA A 57 -1.62 8.41 -5.65
C ALA A 57 -1.70 9.94 -5.68
N VAL A 58 -1.46 10.58 -6.83
CA VAL A 58 -1.55 12.03 -6.98
C VAL A 58 -2.94 12.53 -6.60
N LEU A 59 -4.01 11.84 -7.01
CA LEU A 59 -5.38 12.21 -6.64
C LEU A 59 -5.56 12.21 -5.11
N PHE A 60 -5.11 11.14 -4.43
CA PHE A 60 -5.21 11.03 -2.97
C PHE A 60 -4.39 12.12 -2.27
N LEU A 61 -3.19 12.44 -2.79
CA LEU A 61 -2.36 13.50 -2.25
C LEU A 61 -2.93 14.90 -2.50
N VAL A 62 -3.57 15.15 -3.64
CA VAL A 62 -4.26 16.41 -3.91
C VAL A 62 -5.45 16.59 -2.97
N LEU A 63 -6.23 15.54 -2.74
CA LEU A 63 -7.33 15.56 -1.76
C LEU A 63 -6.80 15.88 -0.36
N ALA A 64 -5.72 15.22 0.06
CA ALA A 64 -5.06 15.50 1.33
C ALA A 64 -4.52 16.94 1.41
N PHE A 65 -3.90 17.43 0.33
CA PHE A 65 -3.34 18.79 0.25
C PHE A 65 -4.41 19.87 0.36
N VAL A 66 -5.55 19.71 -0.33
CA VAL A 66 -6.71 20.61 -0.21
C VAL A 66 -7.23 20.66 1.23
N ARG A 67 -7.00 19.59 2.01
CA ARG A 67 -7.36 19.48 3.42
C ARG A 67 -6.24 19.90 4.38
N GLY A 68 -5.16 20.50 3.87
CA GLY A 68 -4.06 21.03 4.67
C GLY A 68 -2.97 20.02 5.04
N LEU A 69 -3.03 18.79 4.51
CA LEU A 69 -2.02 17.76 4.73
C LEU A 69 -0.95 17.85 3.64
N THR A 70 0.28 18.21 4.04
CA THR A 70 1.40 18.32 3.12
C THR A 70 2.12 16.98 2.98
N PRO A 71 2.26 16.42 1.76
CA PRO A 71 2.97 15.16 1.57
C PRO A 71 4.47 15.32 1.91
N GLY A 72 5.00 14.34 2.64
CA GLY A 72 6.41 14.29 2.99
C GLY A 72 7.28 13.72 1.86
N VAL A 73 8.61 13.80 2.04
CA VAL A 73 9.57 13.18 1.10
C VAL A 73 9.34 11.66 0.98
N GLY A 74 8.99 11.01 2.10
CA GLY A 74 8.64 9.59 2.14
C GLY A 74 7.44 9.24 1.29
N THR A 75 6.42 10.10 1.28
CA THR A 75 5.21 9.93 0.47
C THR A 75 5.54 9.91 -1.02
N VAL A 76 6.33 10.90 -1.48
CA VAL A 76 6.71 11.00 -2.90
C VAL A 76 7.61 9.83 -3.31
N ALA A 77 8.60 9.49 -2.47
CA ALA A 77 9.49 8.37 -2.72
C ALA A 77 8.74 7.03 -2.78
N GLN A 78 7.80 6.80 -1.86
CA GLN A 78 6.98 5.59 -1.84
C GLN A 78 6.16 5.47 -3.12
N VAL A 79 5.47 6.53 -3.55
CA VAL A 79 4.70 6.53 -4.80
C VAL A 79 5.58 6.16 -5.99
N GLY A 80 6.75 6.79 -6.12
CA GLY A 80 7.66 6.52 -7.23
C GLY A 80 8.21 5.09 -7.22
N VAL A 81 8.74 4.65 -6.08
CA VAL A 81 9.38 3.34 -5.95
C VAL A 81 8.37 2.21 -6.08
N VAL A 82 7.21 2.29 -5.42
CA VAL A 82 6.19 1.24 -5.47
C VAL A 82 5.57 1.16 -6.87
N SER A 83 5.26 2.30 -7.50
CA SER A 83 4.68 2.32 -8.85
C SER A 83 5.63 1.80 -9.93
N ALA A 84 6.94 1.79 -9.67
CA ALA A 84 7.94 1.18 -10.55
C ALA A 84 8.17 -0.31 -10.21
N THR A 85 8.22 -0.66 -8.93
CA THR A 85 8.59 -2.00 -8.47
C THR A 85 7.46 -3.02 -8.68
N VAL A 86 6.20 -2.62 -8.51
CA VAL A 86 5.06 -3.54 -8.69
C VAL A 86 4.96 -4.06 -10.13
N PRO A 87 4.92 -3.20 -11.18
CA PRO A 87 4.89 -3.69 -12.56
C PRO A 87 6.13 -4.51 -12.92
N LEU A 88 7.31 -4.15 -12.41
CA LEU A 88 8.53 -4.93 -12.62
C LEU A 88 8.39 -6.34 -12.04
N THR A 89 7.87 -6.45 -10.83
CA THR A 89 7.64 -7.74 -10.17
C THR A 89 6.65 -8.60 -10.96
N MET A 90 5.53 -8.01 -11.38
CA MET A 90 4.51 -8.69 -12.18
C MET A 90 5.02 -9.08 -13.57
N HIS A 91 6.00 -8.36 -14.13
CA HIS A 91 6.59 -8.68 -15.42
C HIS A 91 7.46 -9.95 -15.39
N TRP A 92 8.14 -10.20 -14.27
CA TRP A 92 9.06 -11.34 -14.13
C TRP A 92 8.41 -12.60 -13.54
N LEU A 93 7.16 -12.52 -13.10
CA LEU A 93 6.47 -13.60 -12.41
C LEU A 93 5.18 -13.96 -13.11
N ASP A 94 5.03 -15.25 -13.42
CA ASP A 94 3.79 -15.80 -13.92
C ASP A 94 2.84 -16.17 -12.76
N THR A 95 1.54 -16.02 -13.00
CA THR A 95 0.51 -16.49 -12.08
C THR A 95 0.55 -18.03 -11.99
N PRO A 96 0.70 -18.61 -10.79
CA PRO A 96 0.69 -20.06 -10.65
C PRO A 96 -0.64 -20.67 -11.10
N ALA A 97 -0.60 -21.75 -11.88
CA ALA A 97 -1.80 -22.41 -12.40
C ALA A 97 -2.61 -23.18 -11.33
N SER A 98 -1.99 -23.49 -10.18
CA SER A 98 -2.64 -24.23 -9.10
C SER A 98 -2.94 -23.32 -7.91
N LEU A 99 -4.06 -23.56 -7.24
CA LEU A 99 -4.43 -22.85 -6.01
C LEU A 99 -3.33 -22.95 -4.94
N VAL A 100 -2.67 -24.11 -4.83
CA VAL A 100 -1.54 -24.29 -3.91
C VAL A 100 -0.41 -23.33 -4.25
N GLY A 101 -0.04 -23.19 -5.52
CA GLY A 101 0.99 -22.24 -5.95
C GLY A 101 0.60 -20.79 -5.66
N GLN A 102 -0.65 -20.42 -5.91
CA GLN A 102 -1.17 -19.08 -5.62
C GLN A 102 -1.13 -18.78 -4.11
N VAL A 103 -1.54 -19.73 -3.27
CA VAL A 103 -1.48 -19.60 -1.81
C VAL A 103 -0.04 -19.50 -1.31
N MET A 104 0.89 -20.28 -1.87
CA MET A 104 2.31 -20.18 -1.51
C MET A 104 2.89 -18.81 -1.89
N MET A 105 2.52 -18.27 -3.06
CA MET A 105 2.90 -16.93 -3.47
C MET A 105 2.33 -15.86 -2.53
N LEU A 106 1.07 -15.99 -2.11
CA LEU A 106 0.45 -15.14 -1.09
C LEU A 106 1.19 -15.19 0.26
N VAL A 107 1.56 -16.39 0.72
CA VAL A 107 2.33 -16.59 1.96
C VAL A 107 3.70 -15.90 1.88
N LEU A 108 4.33 -15.88 0.71
CA LEU A 108 5.59 -15.15 0.49
C LEU A 108 5.39 -13.62 0.37
N ALA A 109 4.26 -13.18 -0.20
CA ALA A 109 3.92 -11.76 -0.33
C ALA A 109 3.75 -11.10 1.04
N PHE A 110 3.11 -11.79 2.00
CA PHE A 110 2.71 -11.24 3.28
C PHE A 110 3.86 -10.65 4.13
N PRO A 111 4.98 -11.38 4.35
CA PRO A 111 6.13 -10.83 5.06
C PRO A 111 6.73 -9.60 4.39
N LEU A 112 6.77 -9.58 3.05
CA LEU A 112 7.31 -8.46 2.27
C LEU A 112 6.44 -7.22 2.36
N LEU A 113 5.11 -7.40 2.31
CA LEU A 113 4.13 -6.34 2.57
C LEU A 113 4.31 -5.77 3.98
N ALA A 114 4.33 -6.63 5.00
CA ALA A 114 4.45 -6.22 6.39
C ALA A 114 5.77 -5.50 6.68
N ALA A 115 6.89 -6.06 6.22
CA ALA A 115 8.21 -5.44 6.35
C ALA A 115 8.31 -4.13 5.56
N GLY A 116 7.71 -4.08 4.37
CA GLY A 116 7.70 -2.89 3.54
C GLY A 116 6.93 -1.73 4.18
N ILE A 117 5.73 -2.01 4.70
CA ILE A 117 4.92 -1.03 5.42
C ILE A 117 5.63 -0.56 6.69
N ALA A 118 6.16 -1.49 7.50
CA ALA A 118 6.93 -1.15 8.69
C ALA A 118 8.16 -0.29 8.36
N GLY A 119 8.85 -0.58 7.25
CA GLY A 119 10.00 0.16 6.75
C GLY A 119 9.66 1.61 6.41
N TYR A 120 8.69 1.85 5.52
CA TYR A 120 8.41 3.23 5.11
C TYR A 120 7.78 4.05 6.24
N LEU A 121 6.86 3.47 7.04
CA LEU A 121 6.27 4.17 8.19
C LEU A 121 7.34 4.48 9.24
N GLY A 122 8.21 3.51 9.56
CA GLY A 122 9.30 3.65 10.52
C GLY A 122 10.46 4.53 10.05
N SER A 123 10.43 5.02 8.80
CA SER A 123 11.33 6.09 8.37
C SER A 123 10.93 7.46 8.94
N HIS A 124 9.66 7.62 9.36
CA HIS A 124 9.06 8.89 9.80
C HIS A 124 9.24 10.05 8.80
N THR A 125 9.22 9.75 7.50
CA THR A 125 9.42 10.75 6.43
C THR A 125 8.15 11.12 5.65
N GLY A 126 7.00 10.58 6.06
CA GLY A 126 5.69 10.83 5.46
C GLY A 126 4.79 9.60 5.56
N ALA A 127 3.49 9.80 5.40
CA ALA A 127 2.51 8.73 5.24
C ALA A 127 2.33 8.39 3.76
N GLY A 128 1.82 7.21 3.41
CA GLY A 128 1.54 6.87 2.02
C GLY A 128 0.24 7.48 1.49
N PRO A 129 -0.07 7.34 0.19
CA PRO A 129 -1.27 7.92 -0.41
C PRO A 129 -2.56 7.49 0.29
N THR A 130 -2.70 6.21 0.62
CA THR A 130 -3.87 5.67 1.31
C THR A 130 -4.02 6.27 2.69
N GLU A 131 -2.92 6.38 3.45
CA GLU A 131 -2.94 7.02 4.76
C GLU A 131 -3.26 8.52 4.66
N ALA A 132 -2.72 9.21 3.65
CA ALA A 132 -3.00 10.61 3.40
C ALA A 132 -4.49 10.85 3.08
N ALA A 133 -5.10 9.99 2.25
CA ALA A 133 -6.53 10.03 1.97
C ALA A 133 -7.37 9.75 3.22
N ALA A 134 -6.95 8.79 4.06
CA ALA A 134 -7.62 8.48 5.33
C ALA A 134 -7.55 9.64 6.34
N LEU A 135 -6.46 10.42 6.33
CA LEU A 135 -6.30 11.59 7.19
C LEU A 135 -7.08 12.82 6.68
N ALA A 136 -7.50 12.83 5.41
CA ALA A 136 -8.13 13.99 4.76
C ALA A 136 -9.63 14.18 5.10
N TRP A 137 -10.20 13.42 6.05
CA TRP A 137 -11.63 13.47 6.38
C TRP A 137 -12.03 14.75 7.13
N ASP A 138 -13.22 15.29 6.83
CA ASP A 138 -13.80 16.46 7.53
C ASP A 138 -15.30 16.24 7.81
N PRO A 139 -15.74 16.23 9.08
CA PRO A 139 -14.92 16.34 10.30
C PRO A 139 -13.96 15.15 10.46
N PRO A 140 -12.86 15.30 11.22
CA PRO A 140 -11.92 14.21 11.45
C PRO A 140 -12.60 13.06 12.19
N ILE A 141 -12.40 11.84 11.71
CA ILE A 141 -12.88 10.60 12.33
C ILE A 141 -11.68 9.73 12.75
N PRO A 142 -11.85 8.76 13.67
CA PRO A 142 -10.75 7.89 14.05
C PRO A 142 -10.13 7.19 12.84
N PHE A 143 -8.80 7.21 12.74
CA PHE A 143 -8.04 6.73 11.57
C PHE A 143 -8.45 5.33 11.09
N LYS A 144 -8.74 4.42 12.03
CA LYS A 144 -9.23 3.07 11.68
C LYS A 144 -10.46 3.07 10.80
N TRP A 145 -11.39 4.02 11.00
CA TRP A 145 -12.64 4.11 10.25
C TRP A 145 -12.44 4.77 8.90
N SER A 146 -11.69 5.88 8.83
CA SER A 146 -11.38 6.52 7.55
C SER A 146 -10.51 5.62 6.66
N TYR A 147 -9.50 4.96 7.23
CA TYR A 147 -8.68 4.01 6.50
C TYR A 147 -9.50 2.83 5.98
N SER A 148 -10.37 2.25 6.82
CA SER A 148 -11.26 1.18 6.38
C SER A 148 -12.23 1.64 5.28
N ALA A 149 -12.72 2.88 5.34
CA ALA A 149 -13.59 3.44 4.31
C ALA A 149 -12.87 3.62 2.97
N VAL A 150 -11.62 4.12 2.97
CA VAL A 150 -10.78 4.23 1.77
C VAL A 150 -10.51 2.84 1.18
N GLN A 151 -10.13 1.88 2.02
CA GLN A 151 -9.85 0.51 1.58
C GLN A 151 -11.10 -0.17 1.02
N PHE A 152 -12.24 -0.07 1.71
CA PHE A 152 -13.49 -0.67 1.26
C PHE A 152 -14.02 0.00 -0.02
N GLY A 153 -14.00 1.33 -0.09
CA GLY A 153 -14.39 2.07 -1.28
C GLY A 153 -13.49 1.76 -2.48
N GLY A 154 -12.17 1.70 -2.26
CA GLY A 154 -11.21 1.31 -3.28
C GLY A 154 -11.42 -0.13 -3.78
N ALA A 155 -11.66 -1.07 -2.86
CA ALA A 155 -11.96 -2.45 -3.20
C ALA A 155 -13.26 -2.56 -4.02
N LEU A 156 -14.32 -1.84 -3.64
CA LEU A 156 -15.58 -1.83 -4.39
C LEU A 156 -15.42 -1.28 -5.80
N VAL A 157 -14.80 -0.10 -5.94
CA VAL A 157 -14.58 0.52 -7.26
C VAL A 157 -13.69 -0.36 -8.12
N GLY A 158 -12.62 -0.90 -7.55
CA GLY A 158 -11.72 -1.82 -8.25
C GLY A 158 -12.43 -3.10 -8.70
N TRP A 159 -13.29 -3.67 -7.85
CA TRP A 159 -14.06 -4.87 -8.17
C TRP A 159 -15.04 -4.63 -9.31
N PHE A 160 -15.75 -3.50 -9.32
CA PHE A 160 -16.59 -3.10 -10.47
C PHE A 160 -15.77 -2.86 -11.74
N GLY A 161 -14.50 -2.46 -11.61
CA GLY A 161 -13.53 -2.38 -12.71
C GLY A 161 -12.93 -3.72 -13.16
N GLY A 162 -13.35 -4.84 -12.55
CA GLY A 162 -12.91 -6.19 -12.93
C GLY A 162 -11.74 -6.74 -12.11
N ALA A 163 -11.27 -6.06 -11.07
CA ALA A 163 -10.23 -6.59 -10.18
C ALA A 163 -10.76 -7.72 -9.28
N THR A 164 -9.90 -8.69 -8.99
CA THR A 164 -10.23 -9.81 -8.10
C THR A 164 -10.35 -9.36 -6.65
N VAL A 165 -11.43 -9.76 -5.97
CA VAL A 165 -11.58 -9.69 -4.50
C VAL A 165 -11.73 -11.11 -3.99
N GLY A 166 -10.84 -11.54 -3.11
CA GLY A 166 -10.74 -12.96 -2.75
C GLY A 166 -10.04 -13.24 -1.43
N LEU A 167 -9.43 -14.42 -1.32
CA LEU A 167 -8.78 -14.91 -0.10
C LEU A 167 -7.68 -13.97 0.40
N ALA A 168 -6.90 -13.40 -0.51
CA ALA A 168 -5.85 -12.46 -0.16
C ALA A 168 -6.42 -11.15 0.41
N THR A 169 -7.56 -10.67 -0.08
CA THR A 169 -8.24 -9.49 0.47
C THR A 169 -8.67 -9.73 1.92
N ILE A 170 -9.26 -10.89 2.20
CA ILE A 170 -9.65 -11.28 3.56
C ILE A 170 -8.43 -11.38 4.47
N ALA A 171 -7.36 -12.03 3.99
CA ALA A 171 -6.11 -12.16 4.73
C ALA A 171 -5.52 -10.79 5.04
N VAL A 172 -5.47 -9.87 4.07
CA VAL A 172 -4.95 -8.50 4.27
C VAL A 172 -5.75 -7.76 5.34
N ILE A 173 -7.08 -7.80 5.27
CA ILE A 173 -7.94 -7.12 6.24
C ILE A 173 -7.70 -7.67 7.66
N ALA A 174 -7.57 -8.99 7.80
CA ALA A 174 -7.46 -9.64 9.11
C ALA A 174 -6.05 -9.62 9.70
N LEU A 175 -5.02 -9.75 8.86
CA LEU A 175 -3.65 -10.10 9.31
C LEU A 175 -2.62 -9.00 9.07
N LEU A 176 -2.87 -8.05 8.16
CA LEU A 176 -1.82 -7.08 7.78
C LEU A 176 -1.43 -6.18 8.95
N GLY A 177 -2.40 -5.67 9.73
CA GLY A 177 -2.12 -4.81 10.90
C GLY A 177 -1.22 -5.48 11.95
N PRO A 178 -1.58 -6.67 12.47
CA PRO A 178 -0.72 -7.45 13.36
C PRO A 178 0.64 -7.79 12.73
N ALA A 179 0.68 -8.14 11.45
CA ALA A 179 1.92 -8.47 10.75
C ALA A 179 2.87 -7.27 10.64
N VAL A 180 2.36 -6.07 10.33
CA VAL A 180 3.14 -4.82 10.30
C VAL A 180 3.70 -4.50 11.68
N THR A 181 2.91 -4.69 12.74
CA THR A 181 3.36 -4.47 14.12
C THR A 181 4.49 -5.43 14.50
N LEU A 182 4.33 -6.72 14.14
CA LEU A 182 5.37 -7.73 14.34
C LEU A 182 6.63 -7.40 13.54
N ALA A 183 6.51 -7.04 12.27
CA ALA A 183 7.63 -6.66 11.41
C ALA A 183 8.37 -5.43 11.95
N GLY A 184 7.64 -4.41 12.43
CA GLY A 184 8.20 -3.25 13.11
C GLY A 184 9.02 -3.64 14.34
N SER A 185 8.48 -4.54 15.18
CA SER A 185 9.19 -5.03 16.37
C SER A 185 10.48 -5.80 16.02
N LEU A 186 10.43 -6.67 15.02
CA LEU A 186 11.57 -7.47 14.55
C LEU A 186 12.67 -6.60 13.92
N LEU A 187 12.27 -5.57 13.17
CA LEU A 187 13.18 -4.63 12.51
C LEU A 187 13.63 -3.49 13.43
N ARG A 188 13.11 -3.42 14.67
CA ARG A 188 13.35 -2.32 15.63
C ARG A 188 12.99 -0.96 15.03
N LEU A 189 11.84 -0.89 14.38
CA LEU A 189 11.27 0.31 13.78
C LEU A 189 10.01 0.71 14.55
N ASP A 190 9.89 2.00 14.87
CA ASP A 190 8.64 2.54 15.41
C ASP A 190 7.68 2.82 14.26
N VAL A 191 6.65 2.01 14.13
CA VAL A 191 5.65 2.13 13.06
C VAL A 191 4.53 3.11 13.43
N HIS A 192 4.48 3.59 14.68
CA HIS A 192 3.50 4.57 15.10
C HIS A 192 3.96 5.96 14.67
N GLN A 193 3.20 6.56 13.76
CA GLN A 193 3.40 7.96 13.44
C GLN A 193 2.75 8.80 14.54
N HIS A 194 3.54 9.60 15.26
CA HIS A 194 3.03 10.51 16.27
C HIS A 194 2.10 11.53 15.59
N ASN A 195 0.83 11.54 15.99
CA ASN A 195 -0.13 12.51 15.49
C ASN A 195 0.14 13.87 16.14
N ARG A 196 0.08 14.95 15.35
CA ARG A 196 0.13 16.33 15.85
C ARG A 196 -1.03 16.72 16.78
N HIS A 197 -1.95 15.80 17.09
CA HIS A 197 -3.12 16.01 17.93
C HIS A 197 -2.96 15.50 19.38
N ASP A 198 -1.78 15.01 19.77
CA ASP A 198 -1.48 14.62 21.16
C ASP A 198 -0.90 15.79 22.00
N VAL A 199 -1.30 17.03 21.70
CA VAL A 199 -1.00 18.24 22.50
C VAL A 199 -2.27 19.01 22.78
#